data_AF-A0A350M1U0-F1
#
_entry.id   AF-A0A350M1U0-F1
#
_cell.length_a   1.000
_cell.length_b   1.000
_cell.length_c   1.000
_cell.angle_alpha   90.00
_cell.angle_beta   90.00
_cell.angle_gamma   90.00
#
_symmetry.space_group_name_H-M   'P 1'
#
loop_
_entity.id
_entity.type
_entity.pdbx_description
1 polymer ?
#
loop_
_entity_poly.entity_id
_entity_poly.type
_entity_poly.pdbx_seq_one_letter_code
_entity_poly.pdbx_strand_id
1 'polypeptide(L)'
;IVILSIAILFTYACSKQEGCIDPNAANYIYEAKKNDGSCLYDLSFWMNTVIHGSVNIMVDQAYRGTLNCAWNSSHPTCGVDTLINTGYQCVLNVAMVPGNHFVRVEAEDGTVWENTYLLKENCLSILITD
;
A
#
# COMPACT_ATOMS: atom_id res chain seq x y z
N ILE A 1 -10.58 -47.34 18.88
CA ILE A 1 -9.57 -46.37 19.36
C ILE A 1 -8.60 -45.99 18.24
N VAL A 2 -7.98 -46.94 17.53
CA VAL A 2 -7.01 -46.68 16.43
C VAL A 2 -7.59 -45.85 15.26
N ILE A 3 -8.87 -46.05 14.89
CA ILE A 3 -9.52 -45.35 13.76
C ILE A 3 -9.77 -43.86 14.05
N LEU A 4 -10.03 -43.48 15.31
CA LEU A 4 -10.28 -42.09 15.70
C LEU A 4 -8.98 -41.27 15.67
N SER A 5 -7.86 -41.87 16.05
CA SER A 5 -6.51 -41.28 16.00
C SER A 5 -5.97 -41.09 14.57
N ILE A 6 -6.32 -41.96 13.63
CA ILE A 6 -5.95 -41.81 12.20
C ILE A 6 -6.75 -40.68 11.55
N ALA A 7 -8.04 -40.55 11.87
CA ALA A 7 -8.87 -39.44 11.39
C ALA A 7 -8.33 -38.07 11.85
N ILE A 8 -7.84 -37.98 13.09
CA ILE A 8 -7.19 -36.78 13.62
C ILE A 8 -5.91 -36.48 12.82
N LEU A 9 -5.06 -37.48 12.56
CA LEU A 9 -3.84 -37.30 11.74
C LEU A 9 -4.13 -36.84 10.29
N PHE A 10 -5.22 -37.30 9.67
CA PHE A 10 -5.62 -36.87 8.33
C PHE A 10 -6.22 -35.45 8.27
N THR A 11 -6.81 -34.96 9.36
CA THR A 11 -7.32 -33.57 9.41
C THR A 11 -6.22 -32.52 9.56
N TYR A 12 -5.05 -32.89 10.12
CA TYR A 12 -3.90 -31.98 10.27
C TYR A 12 -2.94 -31.99 9.07
N ALA A 13 -2.98 -33.02 8.21
CA ALA A 13 -2.10 -33.13 7.05
C ALA A 13 -2.40 -32.15 5.91
N CYS A 14 -3.49 -31.37 6.00
CA CYS A 14 -3.88 -30.38 5.01
C CYS A 14 -4.27 -29.06 5.68
N SER A 15 -3.49 -28.58 6.66
CA SER A 15 -3.45 -27.14 6.90
C SER A 15 -2.75 -26.52 5.69
N LYS A 16 -3.51 -26.30 4.61
CA LYS A 16 -3.04 -25.51 3.48
C LYS A 16 -2.66 -24.17 4.07
N GLN A 17 -1.37 -23.89 4.16
CA GLN A 17 -0.89 -22.64 4.72
C GLN A 17 -1.28 -21.57 3.73
N GLU A 18 -2.33 -20.83 4.06
CA GLU A 18 -2.80 -19.67 3.30
C GLU A 18 -2.17 -18.43 3.91
N GLY A 19 -1.84 -17.47 3.06
CA GLY A 19 -1.12 -16.26 3.45
C GLY A 19 -0.60 -15.55 2.21
N CYS A 20 -0.08 -14.34 2.36
CA CYS A 20 0.52 -13.64 1.23
C CYS A 20 1.76 -14.41 0.73
N ILE A 21 1.76 -14.74 -0.57
CA ILE A 21 2.87 -15.46 -1.23
C ILE A 21 3.74 -14.53 -2.09
N ASP A 22 3.44 -13.23 -2.11
CA ASP A 22 4.23 -12.25 -2.85
C ASP A 22 5.46 -11.83 -2.00
N PRO A 23 6.70 -12.10 -2.45
CA PRO A 23 7.91 -11.74 -1.70
C PRO A 23 8.13 -10.22 -1.55
N ASN A 24 7.43 -9.39 -2.32
CA ASN A 24 7.50 -7.93 -2.21
C ASN A 24 6.46 -7.37 -1.24
N ALA A 25 5.56 -8.19 -0.69
CA ALA A 25 4.58 -7.75 0.30
C ALA A 25 5.19 -7.69 1.69
N ALA A 26 4.82 -6.67 2.48
CA ALA A 26 5.26 -6.47 3.85
C ALA A 26 4.85 -7.62 4.80
N ASN A 27 3.81 -8.38 4.44
CA ASN A 27 3.31 -9.53 5.19
C ASN A 27 3.51 -10.87 4.45
N TYR A 28 4.55 -10.98 3.63
CA TYR A 28 4.93 -12.23 2.97
C TYR A 28 5.13 -13.38 3.98
N ILE A 29 4.51 -14.54 3.70
CA ILE A 29 4.65 -15.77 4.48
C ILE A 29 5.32 -16.82 3.60
N TYR A 30 6.61 -17.08 3.83
CA TYR A 30 7.40 -17.99 2.99
C TYR A 30 6.87 -19.44 2.94
N GLU A 31 6.18 -19.86 4.00
CA GLU A 31 5.60 -21.20 4.09
C GLU A 31 4.19 -21.28 3.46
N ALA A 32 3.57 -20.14 3.14
CA ALA A 32 2.26 -20.11 2.52
C ALA A 32 2.33 -20.69 1.10
N LYS A 33 1.43 -21.64 0.82
CA LYS A 33 1.34 -22.34 -0.47
C LYS A 33 0.20 -21.82 -1.34
N LYS A 34 -0.64 -20.93 -0.81
CA LYS A 34 -1.74 -20.29 -1.53
C LYS A 34 -1.93 -18.87 -1.02
N ASN A 35 -2.04 -17.95 -1.97
CA ASN A 35 -2.42 -16.56 -1.69
C ASN A 35 -3.82 -16.52 -1.07
N ASP A 36 -3.97 -15.86 0.06
CA ASP A 36 -5.25 -15.57 0.72
C ASP A 36 -5.82 -14.20 0.35
N GLY A 37 -5.08 -13.40 -0.44
CA GLY A 37 -5.47 -12.04 -0.83
C GLY A 37 -5.20 -10.99 0.25
N SER A 38 -4.48 -11.34 1.32
CA SER A 38 -4.15 -10.42 2.42
C SER A 38 -2.88 -9.59 2.18
N CYS A 39 -2.23 -9.72 1.03
CA CYS A 39 -0.95 -9.06 0.74
C CYS A 39 -1.02 -7.55 0.98
N LEU A 40 -0.08 -7.05 1.79
CA LEU A 40 0.09 -5.65 2.12
C LEU A 40 1.33 -5.12 1.42
N TYR A 41 1.19 -4.01 0.71
CA TYR A 41 2.29 -3.36 0.01
C TYR A 41 2.54 -1.98 0.61
N ASP A 42 3.82 -1.65 0.83
CA ASP A 42 4.22 -0.34 1.33
C ASP A 42 4.07 0.70 0.22
N LEU A 43 3.07 1.56 0.38
CA LEU A 43 2.74 2.60 -0.57
C LEU A 43 3.42 3.93 -0.20
N SER A 44 4.01 4.60 -1.18
CA SER A 44 4.55 5.97 -1.08
C SER A 44 3.69 6.97 -1.87
N PHE A 45 3.40 8.12 -1.28
CA PHE A 45 2.65 9.20 -1.95
C PHE A 45 3.61 10.21 -2.62
N TRP A 46 3.20 10.80 -3.74
CA TRP A 46 4.00 11.77 -4.51
C TRP A 46 3.12 12.94 -4.93
N MET A 47 3.70 14.14 -5.04
CA MET A 47 2.96 15.33 -5.50
C MET A 47 3.78 16.08 -6.56
N ASN A 48 3.12 16.51 -7.63
CA ASN A 48 3.73 17.27 -8.74
C ASN A 48 3.82 18.78 -8.45
N THR A 49 2.99 19.29 -7.55
CA THR A 49 2.91 20.71 -7.19
C THR A 49 3.66 21.02 -5.90
N VAL A 50 4.19 22.24 -5.81
CA VAL A 50 4.88 22.72 -4.63
C VAL A 50 3.86 22.91 -3.50
N ILE A 51 3.95 22.08 -2.46
CA ILE A 51 3.29 22.37 -1.19
C ILE A 51 4.35 22.87 -0.21
N HIS A 52 4.23 24.14 0.16
CA HIS A 52 5.04 24.73 1.23
C HIS A 52 4.37 24.42 2.58
N GLY A 53 4.39 23.16 3.00
CA GLY A 53 3.76 22.79 4.26
C GLY A 53 3.58 21.29 4.45
N SER A 54 3.00 20.96 5.60
CA SER A 54 2.60 19.60 5.94
C SER A 54 1.21 19.29 5.36
N VAL A 55 1.01 18.11 4.79
CA VAL A 55 -0.32 17.66 4.31
C VAL A 55 -0.78 16.41 5.04
N ASN A 56 -2.05 16.35 5.40
CA ASN A 56 -2.66 15.20 6.04
C ASN A 56 -3.19 14.24 4.98
N ILE A 57 -2.81 12.96 5.07
CA ILE A 57 -3.30 11.91 4.19
C ILE A 57 -4.37 11.10 4.90
N MET A 58 -5.53 11.04 4.28
CA MET A 58 -6.61 10.13 4.64
C MET A 58 -6.83 9.13 3.52
N VAL A 59 -7.03 7.88 3.89
CA VAL A 59 -7.29 6.77 2.97
C VAL A 59 -8.49 6.00 3.49
N ASP A 60 -9.52 5.84 2.67
CA ASP A 60 -10.80 5.23 3.03
C ASP A 60 -11.35 5.80 4.34
N GLN A 61 -11.33 7.13 4.45
CA GLN A 61 -11.78 7.89 5.63
C GLN A 61 -10.95 7.66 6.91
N ALA A 62 -9.83 6.93 6.84
CA ALA A 62 -8.90 6.77 7.94
C ALA A 62 -7.69 7.68 7.76
N TYR A 63 -7.37 8.49 8.77
CA TYR A 63 -6.13 9.26 8.81
C TYR A 63 -4.93 8.31 8.87
N ARG A 64 -3.99 8.47 7.93
CA ARG A 64 -2.78 7.65 7.82
C ARG A 64 -1.54 8.34 8.33
N GLY A 65 -1.50 9.66 8.28
CA GLY A 65 -0.37 10.44 8.76
C GLY A 65 -0.29 11.81 8.11
N THR A 66 0.68 12.57 8.57
CA THR A 66 1.04 13.86 8.00
C THR A 66 2.31 13.69 7.19
N LEU A 67 2.24 14.06 5.93
CA LEU A 67 3.34 14.14 5.00
C LEU A 67 4.06 15.47 5.18
N ASN A 68 5.38 15.39 5.37
CA ASN A 68 6.25 16.54 5.20
C ASN A 68 6.85 16.45 3.80
N CYS A 69 6.41 17.35 2.92
CA CYS A 69 6.92 17.42 1.57
C CYS A 69 8.26 18.17 1.58
N ALA A 70 9.29 17.51 1.04
CA ALA A 70 10.59 18.14 0.81
C ALA A 70 10.96 17.95 -0.66
N TRP A 71 11.76 18.88 -1.20
CA TRP A 71 12.33 18.69 -2.53
C TRP A 71 13.26 17.47 -2.50
N ASN A 72 13.00 16.48 -3.35
CA ASN A 72 13.83 15.29 -3.47
C ASN A 72 13.99 14.93 -4.96
N SER A 73 15.17 14.43 -5.31
CA SER A 73 15.52 13.93 -6.65
C SER A 73 15.22 12.43 -6.83
N SER A 74 14.69 11.75 -5.82
CA SER A 74 14.29 10.34 -5.90
C SER A 74 12.98 10.22 -6.68
N HIS A 75 12.76 9.11 -7.39
CA HIS A 75 11.63 8.92 -8.30
C HIS A 75 10.81 7.67 -7.92
N PRO A 76 9.47 7.68 -8.08
CA PRO A 76 8.65 6.48 -7.91
C PRO A 76 8.95 5.44 -9.00
N THR A 77 8.86 4.17 -8.63
CA THR A 77 9.11 3.02 -9.53
C THR A 77 7.86 2.54 -10.27
N CYS A 78 6.67 3.10 -9.96
CA CYS A 78 5.40 2.78 -10.60
C CYS A 78 4.36 3.91 -10.44
N GLY A 79 3.30 3.88 -11.25
CA GLY A 79 2.20 4.86 -11.14
C GLY A 79 2.48 6.18 -11.86
N VAL A 80 2.26 6.15 -13.18
CA VAL A 80 2.21 7.26 -14.17
C VAL A 80 3.29 8.35 -14.14
N ASP A 81 3.91 8.41 -15.33
CA ASP A 81 4.74 9.46 -15.90
C ASP A 81 6.19 9.59 -15.39
N THR A 82 7.04 8.72 -15.94
CA THR A 82 8.51 8.87 -15.99
C THR A 82 8.99 10.14 -16.70
N LEU A 83 8.11 11.12 -16.97
CA LEU A 83 8.41 12.38 -17.67
C LEU A 83 8.35 13.61 -16.76
N ILE A 84 7.88 13.50 -15.51
CA ILE A 84 7.87 14.62 -14.56
C ILE A 84 9.20 14.64 -13.77
N ASN A 85 10.27 15.12 -14.42
CA ASN A 85 11.65 15.11 -13.89
C ASN A 85 11.91 16.04 -12.68
N THR A 86 10.89 16.67 -12.09
CA THR A 86 11.03 17.59 -10.94
C THR A 86 9.71 17.67 -10.17
N GLY A 87 9.72 17.31 -8.88
CA GLY A 87 8.55 17.39 -8.00
C GLY A 87 8.93 17.38 -6.52
N TYR A 88 7.93 17.42 -5.64
CA TYR A 88 8.13 17.33 -4.19
C TYR A 88 7.82 15.89 -3.75
N GLN A 89 8.80 15.23 -3.11
CA GLN A 89 8.57 13.90 -2.59
C GLN A 89 7.99 14.01 -1.18
N CYS A 90 6.81 13.44 -1.01
CA CYS A 90 6.10 13.40 0.24
C CYS A 90 6.00 11.93 0.67
N VAL A 91 7.00 11.39 1.38
CA VAL A 91 7.00 9.96 1.73
C VAL A 91 6.18 9.70 3.01
N LEU A 92 5.12 8.89 2.88
CA LEU A 92 4.43 8.21 3.97
C LEU A 92 4.28 6.77 3.53
N ASN A 93 4.87 5.83 4.27
CA ASN A 93 4.71 4.41 4.01
C ASN A 93 3.41 3.93 4.66
N VAL A 94 2.46 3.49 3.84
CA VAL A 94 1.21 2.89 4.31
C VAL A 94 1.09 1.51 3.71
N ALA A 95 0.98 0.49 4.56
CA ALA A 95 0.74 -0.88 4.13
C ALA A 95 -0.73 -1.03 3.71
N MET A 96 -0.96 -1.30 2.42
CA MET A 96 -2.31 -1.37 1.84
C MET A 96 -2.50 -2.65 1.02
N VAL A 97 -3.73 -3.17 1.04
CA VAL A 97 -4.13 -4.26 0.14
C VAL A 97 -4.33 -3.74 -1.29
N PRO A 98 -4.16 -4.57 -2.33
CA PRO A 98 -4.57 -4.20 -3.68
C PRO A 98 -6.08 -3.94 -3.75
N GLY A 99 -6.47 -2.92 -4.51
CA GLY A 99 -7.88 -2.53 -4.63
C GLY A 99 -8.08 -1.06 -4.95
N ASN A 100 -9.34 -0.65 -5.04
CA ASN A 100 -9.71 0.76 -5.15
C ASN A 100 -9.69 1.39 -3.76
N HIS A 101 -8.93 2.46 -3.60
CA HIS A 101 -8.83 3.21 -2.36
C HIS A 101 -9.15 4.68 -2.60
N PHE A 102 -9.99 5.24 -1.74
CA PHE A 102 -10.30 6.66 -1.78
C PHE A 102 -9.25 7.42 -0.98
N VAL A 103 -8.47 8.27 -1.64
CA VAL A 103 -7.42 9.08 -1.02
C VAL A 103 -7.89 10.52 -0.97
N ARG A 104 -7.82 11.11 0.22
CA ARG A 104 -8.08 12.53 0.48
C ARG A 104 -6.85 13.14 1.13
N VAL A 105 -6.37 14.23 0.56
CA VAL A 105 -5.23 15.00 1.03
C VAL A 105 -5.72 16.36 1.48
N GLU A 106 -5.32 16.80 2.66
CA GLU A 106 -5.69 18.10 3.21
C GLU A 106 -4.43 18.87 3.62
N ALA A 107 -4.19 20.00 2.97
CA ALA A 107 -3.10 20.91 3.30
C ALA A 107 -3.44 21.82 4.49
N GLU A 108 -2.40 22.37 5.12
CA GLU A 108 -2.53 23.31 6.23
C GLU A 108 -3.32 24.58 5.88
N ASP A 109 -3.30 24.99 4.60
CA ASP A 109 -4.07 26.14 4.10
C ASP A 109 -5.56 25.83 3.84
N GLY A 110 -5.99 24.59 4.06
CA GLY A 110 -7.36 24.12 3.83
C GLY A 110 -7.62 23.61 2.41
N THR A 111 -6.61 23.58 1.54
CA THR A 111 -6.74 22.97 0.20
C THR A 111 -6.95 21.46 0.32
N VAL A 112 -7.89 20.93 -0.44
CA VAL A 112 -8.25 19.51 -0.44
C VAL A 112 -8.11 18.93 -1.84
N TRP A 113 -7.41 17.80 -1.94
CA TRP A 113 -7.36 16.98 -3.15
C TRP A 113 -7.94 15.61 -2.83
N GLU A 114 -8.83 15.11 -3.68
CA GLU A 114 -9.46 13.81 -3.48
C GLU A 114 -9.58 13.04 -4.79
N ASN A 115 -9.20 11.78 -4.77
CA ASN A 115 -9.37 10.89 -5.91
C ASN A 115 -9.40 9.42 -5.46
N THR A 116 -9.97 8.55 -6.28
CA THR A 116 -9.91 7.10 -6.07
C THR A 116 -8.80 6.52 -6.91
N TYR A 117 -7.89 5.80 -6.26
CA TYR A 117 -6.75 5.16 -6.92
C TYR A 117 -6.90 3.64 -6.88
N LEU A 118 -6.64 3.00 -8.02
CA LEU A 118 -6.56 1.55 -8.12
C LEU A 118 -5.13 1.10 -7.80
N LEU A 119 -4.92 0.55 -6.61
CA LEU A 119 -3.69 -0.10 -6.20
C LEU A 119 -3.61 -1.50 -6.80
N LYS A 120 -2.62 -1.73 -7.65
CA LYS A 120 -2.27 -3.07 -8.15
C LYS A 120 -1.26 -3.71 -7.20
N GLU A 121 -1.18 -5.04 -7.24
CA GLU A 121 -0.07 -5.78 -6.64
C GLU A 121 1.26 -5.17 -7.11
N ASN A 122 2.21 -5.00 -6.18
CA ASN A 122 3.51 -4.36 -6.44
C ASN A 122 3.46 -2.88 -6.84
N CYS A 123 2.32 -2.19 -6.69
CA CYS A 123 2.23 -0.74 -6.86
C CYS A 123 2.65 -0.06 -5.54
N LEU A 124 3.91 0.38 -5.48
CA LEU A 124 4.53 0.98 -4.29
C LEU A 124 4.45 2.51 -4.26
N SER A 125 3.85 3.15 -5.27
CA SER A 125 3.72 4.61 -5.30
C SER A 125 2.49 5.14 -6.05
N ILE A 126 1.93 6.25 -5.56
CA ILE A 126 0.85 7.01 -6.23
C ILE A 126 1.27 8.47 -6.39
N LEU A 127 1.07 9.02 -7.59
CA LEU A 127 1.08 10.46 -7.83
C LEU A 127 -0.29 11.07 -7.53
N ILE A 128 -0.32 11.99 -6.58
CA ILE A 128 -1.43 12.90 -6.33
C ILE A 128 -1.19 14.15 -7.16
N THR A 129 -2.04 14.35 -8.16
CA THR A 129 -2.09 15.59 -8.92
C THR A 129 -3.16 16.50 -8.35
N ASP A 130 -2.97 17.79 -8.54
CA ASP A 130 -3.97 18.82 -8.33
C ASP A 130 -5.21 18.68 -9.24
#